data_AF-A0A929I1K6-F1
#
_entry.id   AF-A0A929I1K6-F1
#
_cell.length_a   1.000
_cell.length_b   1.000
_cell.length_c   1.000
_cell.angle_alpha   90.00
_cell.angle_beta   90.00
_cell.angle_gamma   90.00
#
_symmetry.space_group_name_H-M   'P 1'
#
loop_
_entity.id
_entity.type
_entity.pdbx_description
1 polymer ?
#
loop_
_entity_poly.entity_id
_entity_poly.type
_entity_poly.pdbx_seq_one_letter_code
_entity_poly.pdbx_strand_id
1 'polypeptide(L)'
;MSNNLGYGPRLTDEEYEKKIIALHRDLPPVSSRVQERQVRRLELDLSIDHRLGRDFPRSKREALWAIQQQVEKKRGRLLFKYLLRKLFFKSLARDAQSLAGHLVKEYAKVLNQKELESFFGPEEVRSPALPIDLEHLKK
;
A
#
# COMPACT_ATOMS: atom_id res chain seq x y z
N MET A 1 -21.49 6.51 -1.25
CA MET A 1 -21.23 5.96 0.10
C MET A 1 -20.83 7.12 1.00
N SER A 2 -21.66 7.46 1.99
CA SER A 2 -21.45 8.62 2.86
C SER A 2 -20.17 8.46 3.70
N ASN A 3 -19.29 9.46 3.67
CA ASN A 3 -18.00 9.44 4.37
C ASN A 3 -18.23 9.54 5.89
N ASN A 4 -18.27 8.39 6.57
CA ASN A 4 -18.56 8.31 8.01
C ASN A 4 -17.32 8.56 8.92
N LEU A 5 -16.22 9.06 8.34
CA LEU A 5 -14.96 9.30 9.07
C LEU A 5 -14.72 10.79 9.39
N GLY A 6 -15.45 11.71 8.76
CA GLY A 6 -15.33 13.15 9.04
C GLY A 6 -14.11 13.85 8.41
N TYR A 7 -13.38 13.21 7.48
CA TYR A 7 -12.18 13.78 6.84
C TYR A 7 -12.45 14.41 5.47
N GLY A 8 -13.55 15.15 5.33
CA GLY A 8 -13.91 15.83 4.10
C GLY A 8 -14.39 14.89 2.98
N PRO A 9 -14.51 15.37 1.73
CA PRO A 9 -14.90 14.53 0.60
C PRO A 9 -13.79 13.53 0.24
N ARG A 10 -14.20 12.34 -0.21
CA ARG A 10 -13.27 11.35 -0.80
C ARG A 10 -13.11 11.60 -2.29
N LEU A 11 -12.01 11.13 -2.87
CA LEU A 11 -11.97 10.96 -4.32
C LEU A 11 -13.00 9.91 -4.74
N THR A 12 -13.67 10.11 -5.86
CA THR A 12 -14.42 9.02 -6.51
C THR A 12 -13.46 8.01 -7.13
N ASP A 13 -13.96 6.84 -7.49
CA ASP A 13 -13.16 5.81 -8.17
C ASP A 13 -12.58 6.38 -9.48
N GLU A 14 -13.38 7.10 -10.27
CA GLU A 14 -12.95 7.71 -11.53
C GLU A 14 -11.93 8.83 -11.32
N GLU A 15 -12.10 9.65 -10.26
CA GLU A 15 -11.11 10.70 -9.92
C GLU A 15 -9.78 10.07 -9.51
N TYR A 16 -9.83 9.01 -8.70
CA TYR A 16 -8.65 8.29 -8.23
C TYR A 16 -7.90 7.65 -9.41
N GLU A 17 -8.60 6.89 -10.25
CA GLU A 17 -8.02 6.25 -11.44
C GLU A 17 -7.38 7.26 -12.39
N LYS A 18 -8.07 8.35 -12.72
CA LYS A 18 -7.53 9.40 -13.58
C LYS A 18 -6.25 10.00 -13.02
N LYS A 19 -6.19 10.24 -11.71
CA LYS A 19 -4.99 10.79 -11.05
C LYS A 19 -3.84 9.80 -11.01
N ILE A 20 -4.11 8.52 -10.78
CA ILE A 20 -3.09 7.46 -10.82
C ILE A 20 -2.51 7.31 -12.23
N ILE A 21 -3.35 7.31 -13.26
CA ILE A 21 -2.90 7.24 -14.66
C ILE A 21 -2.04 8.45 -15.00
N ALA A 22 -2.50 9.66 -14.64
CA ALA A 22 -1.74 10.90 -14.88
C ALA A 22 -0.37 10.86 -14.18
N LEU A 23 -0.32 10.39 -12.94
CA LEU A 23 0.91 10.27 -12.16
C LEU A 23 1.98 9.40 -12.86
N HIS A 24 1.55 8.34 -13.54
CA HIS A 24 2.46 7.42 -14.23
C HIS A 24 2.81 7.85 -15.66
N ARG A 25 1.89 8.55 -16.33
CA ARG A 25 2.11 9.01 -17.71
C ARG A 25 3.31 9.94 -17.83
N ASP A 26 3.56 10.74 -16.80
CA ASP A 26 4.60 11.77 -16.82
C ASP A 26 5.98 11.22 -16.37
N LEU A 27 6.09 9.92 -16.11
CA LEU A 27 7.36 9.28 -15.74
C LEU A 27 8.23 8.97 -16.96
N PRO A 28 9.55 9.22 -16.89
CA PRO A 28 10.46 8.79 -17.93
C PRO A 28 10.56 7.24 -17.96
N PRO A 29 10.90 6.64 -19.12
CA PRO A 29 11.05 5.19 -19.26
C PRO A 29 12.05 4.55 -18.28
N VAL A 30 13.06 5.32 -17.85
CA VAL A 30 13.99 4.95 -16.78
C VAL A 30 13.93 6.04 -15.72
N SER A 31 13.15 5.79 -14.67
CA SER A 31 13.01 6.70 -13.53
C SER A 31 14.18 6.52 -12.55
N SER A 32 14.58 7.63 -11.93
CA SER A 32 15.53 7.58 -10.83
C SER A 32 14.84 7.10 -9.53
N ARG A 33 15.62 6.57 -8.59
CA ARG A 33 15.10 6.17 -7.26
C ARG A 33 14.39 7.30 -6.51
N VAL A 34 14.79 8.55 -6.74
CA VAL A 34 14.16 9.73 -6.12
C VAL A 34 12.76 9.96 -6.72
N GLN A 35 12.65 9.86 -8.05
CA GLN A 35 11.36 9.98 -8.75
C GLN A 35 10.41 8.84 -8.36
N GLU A 36 10.90 7.59 -8.34
CA GLU A 36 10.10 6.45 -7.88
C GLU A 36 9.56 6.66 -6.46
N ARG A 37 10.40 7.15 -5.55
CA ARG A 37 9.99 7.43 -4.16
C ARG A 37 8.94 8.54 -4.09
N GLN A 38 9.07 9.58 -4.92
CA GLN A 38 8.11 10.68 -4.97
C GLN A 38 6.76 10.21 -5.53
N VAL A 39 6.77 9.39 -6.58
CA VAL A 39 5.56 8.75 -7.14
C VAL A 39 4.86 7.93 -6.07
N ARG A 40 5.58 7.04 -5.38
CA ARG A 40 4.99 6.21 -4.32
C ARG A 40 4.40 7.03 -3.18
N ARG A 41 5.00 8.17 -2.85
CA ARG A 41 4.41 9.08 -1.88
C ARG A 41 3.08 9.64 -2.38
N LEU A 42 3.05 10.09 -3.64
CA LEU A 42 1.84 10.62 -4.25
C LEU A 42 0.74 9.55 -4.40
N GLU A 43 1.09 8.31 -4.74
CA GLU A 43 0.16 7.18 -4.76
C GLU A 43 -0.47 6.92 -3.39
N LEU A 44 0.34 6.94 -2.32
CA LEU A 44 -0.16 6.82 -0.95
C LEU A 44 -1.12 7.96 -0.62
N ASP A 45 -0.75 9.20 -0.94
CA ASP A 45 -1.60 10.36 -0.68
C ASP A 45 -2.93 10.28 -1.45
N LEU A 46 -2.92 9.83 -2.71
CA LEU A 46 -4.13 9.58 -3.50
C LEU A 46 -5.00 8.46 -2.90
N SER A 47 -4.37 7.39 -2.42
CA SER A 47 -5.08 6.29 -1.74
C SER A 47 -5.74 6.77 -0.45
N ILE A 48 -5.07 7.63 0.32
CA ILE A 48 -5.65 8.26 1.52
C ILE A 48 -6.84 9.14 1.15
N ASP A 49 -6.72 9.98 0.11
CA ASP A 49 -7.80 10.86 -0.33
C ASP A 49 -9.03 10.06 -0.82
N HIS A 50 -8.80 8.92 -1.48
CA HIS A 50 -9.84 8.02 -1.96
C HIS A 50 -10.50 7.22 -0.82
N ARG A 51 -9.71 6.67 0.11
CA ARG A 51 -10.22 5.75 1.13
C ARG A 51 -10.66 6.41 2.43
N LEU A 52 -10.03 7.52 2.81
CA LEU A 52 -10.23 8.19 4.11
C LEU A 52 -10.82 9.58 3.93
N GLY A 53 -10.33 10.33 2.94
CA GLY A 53 -10.81 11.67 2.59
C GLY A 53 -9.69 12.68 2.48
N ARG A 54 -9.94 13.77 1.74
CA ARG A 54 -8.94 14.81 1.42
C ARG A 54 -8.44 15.55 2.67
N ASP A 55 -9.26 15.68 3.71
CA ASP A 55 -8.88 16.40 4.94
C ASP A 55 -8.25 15.48 5.99
N PHE A 56 -7.80 14.28 5.60
CA PHE A 56 -7.15 13.36 6.52
C PHE A 56 -5.88 13.98 7.15
N PRO A 57 -5.68 13.88 8.48
CA PRO A 57 -4.65 14.63 9.19
C PRO A 57 -3.24 14.43 8.63
N ARG A 58 -2.56 15.54 8.33
CA ARG A 58 -1.20 15.52 7.76
C ARG A 58 -0.20 14.74 8.62
N SER A 59 -0.30 14.86 9.96
CA SER A 59 0.55 14.10 10.89
C SER A 59 0.41 12.59 10.72
N LYS A 60 -0.81 12.09 10.50
CA LYS A 60 -1.07 10.67 10.22
C LYS A 60 -0.56 10.27 8.83
N ARG A 61 -0.73 11.11 7.81
CA ARG A 61 -0.16 10.87 6.46
C ARG A 61 1.35 10.65 6.51
N GLU A 62 2.07 11.52 7.23
CA GLU A 62 3.52 11.36 7.39
C GLU A 62 3.90 10.07 8.13
N ALA A 63 3.14 9.70 9.17
CA ALA A 63 3.38 8.46 9.90
C ALA A 63 3.15 7.22 9.02
N LEU A 64 2.09 7.21 8.22
CA LEU A 64 1.83 6.13 7.24
C LEU A 64 2.96 6.03 6.21
N TRP A 65 3.44 7.17 5.72
CA TRP A 65 4.57 7.20 4.80
C TRP A 65 5.87 6.67 5.42
N ALA A 66 6.13 6.99 6.68
CA ALA A 66 7.28 6.46 7.39
C ALA A 66 7.20 4.92 7.50
N ILE A 67 6.01 4.38 7.79
CA ILE A 67 5.77 2.93 7.82
C ILE A 67 6.00 2.31 6.44
N GLN A 68 5.44 2.89 5.38
CA GLN A 68 5.58 2.39 4.02
C GLN A 68 7.05 2.29 3.60
N GLN A 69 7.86 3.30 3.92
CA GLN A 69 9.30 3.28 3.66
C GLN A 69 10.05 2.20 4.45
N GLN A 70 9.65 1.92 5.69
CA GLN A 70 10.24 0.83 6.46
C GLN A 70 9.92 -0.54 5.85
N VAL A 71 8.68 -0.72 5.39
CA VAL A 71 8.26 -1.96 4.73
C VAL A 71 8.97 -2.14 3.38
N GLU A 72 9.16 -1.07 2.61
CA GLU A 72 9.92 -1.11 1.36
C GLU A 72 11.39 -1.50 1.58
N LYS A 73 12.04 -0.94 2.59
CA LYS A 73 13.41 -1.35 2.95
C LYS A 73 13.49 -2.84 3.30
N LYS A 74 12.48 -3.35 4.02
CA LYS A 74 12.38 -4.79 4.35
C LYS A 74 12.12 -5.63 3.09
N ARG A 75 11.19 -5.23 2.22
CA ARG A 75 10.89 -5.90 0.94
C ARG A 75 12.11 -5.96 0.03
N GLY A 76 12.82 -4.85 -0.16
CA GLY A 76 14.05 -4.80 -0.95
C GLY A 76 15.15 -5.72 -0.40
N ARG A 77 15.30 -5.76 0.93
CA ARG A 77 16.25 -6.68 1.59
C ARG A 77 15.86 -8.16 1.41
N LEU A 78 14.57 -8.47 1.48
CA LEU A 78 14.07 -9.82 1.21
C LEU A 78 14.31 -10.21 -0.25
N LEU A 79 13.88 -9.38 -1.20
CA LEU A 79 14.14 -9.60 -2.64
C LEU A 79 15.63 -9.78 -2.94
N PHE A 80 16.51 -8.97 -2.34
CA PHE A 80 17.96 -9.12 -2.47
C PHE A 80 18.48 -10.44 -1.89
N LYS A 81 18.03 -10.81 -0.68
CA LYS A 81 18.36 -12.09 -0.05
C LYS A 81 17.85 -13.30 -0.87
N TYR A 82 16.74 -13.14 -1.59
CA TYR A 82 16.16 -14.16 -2.46
C TYR A 82 16.82 -14.24 -3.84
N LEU A 83 17.25 -13.11 -4.42
CA LEU A 83 18.11 -13.10 -5.61
C LEU A 83 19.39 -13.90 -5.36
N LEU A 84 19.91 -13.83 -4.12
CA LEU A 84 21.03 -14.64 -3.63
C LEU A 84 20.64 -16.10 -3.28
N ARG A 85 19.36 -16.42 -3.10
CA ARG A 85 18.82 -17.73 -2.66
C ARG A 85 17.92 -18.39 -3.72
N LYS A 86 18.21 -18.24 -5.01
CA LYS A 86 17.47 -18.78 -6.18
C LYS A 86 17.23 -20.33 -6.20
N LEU A 87 17.35 -21.03 -5.08
CA LEU A 87 17.23 -22.49 -4.91
C LEU A 87 15.99 -22.98 -4.14
N PHE A 88 15.16 -22.13 -3.52
CA PHE A 88 14.00 -22.62 -2.73
C PHE A 88 12.72 -21.77 -2.90
N PHE A 89 11.88 -22.15 -3.86
CA PHE A 89 10.67 -21.42 -4.30
C PHE A 89 9.44 -21.53 -3.35
N LYS A 90 9.45 -22.41 -2.34
CA LYS A 90 8.25 -22.71 -1.54
C LYS A 90 7.92 -21.73 -0.40
N SER A 91 8.77 -20.73 -0.08
CA SER A 91 8.49 -19.79 1.04
C SER A 91 7.74 -18.51 0.64
N LEU A 92 7.53 -18.26 -0.66
CA LEU A 92 7.09 -16.96 -1.15
C LEU A 92 5.67 -16.58 -0.68
N ALA A 93 4.73 -17.52 -0.70
CA ALA A 93 3.34 -17.26 -0.30
C ALA A 93 3.22 -16.95 1.20
N ARG A 94 3.98 -17.68 2.03
CA ARG A 94 3.97 -17.50 3.50
C ARG A 94 4.59 -16.17 3.92
N ASP A 95 5.67 -15.76 3.25
CA ASP A 95 6.34 -14.48 3.52
C ASP A 95 5.49 -13.29 3.06
N ALA A 96 4.76 -13.44 1.94
CA ALA A 96 3.89 -12.41 1.41
C ALA A 96 2.64 -12.19 2.30
N GLN A 97 2.02 -13.25 2.81
CA GLN A 97 0.93 -13.16 3.79
C GLN A 97 1.40 -12.54 5.12
N SER A 98 2.61 -12.88 5.58
CA SER A 98 3.24 -12.25 6.74
C SER A 98 3.46 -10.73 6.54
N LEU A 99 3.78 -10.30 5.31
CA LEU A 99 3.97 -8.89 4.98
C LEU A 99 2.65 -8.09 4.99
N ALA A 100 1.55 -8.64 4.49
CA ALA A 100 0.24 -7.98 4.56
C ALA A 100 -0.23 -7.82 6.01
N GLY A 101 -0.12 -8.88 6.82
CA GLY A 101 -0.44 -8.79 8.25
C GLY A 101 0.46 -7.82 9.00
N HIS A 102 1.74 -7.75 8.63
CA HIS A 102 2.66 -6.76 9.18
C HIS A 102 2.26 -5.33 8.82
N LEU A 103 1.86 -5.07 7.56
CA LEU A 103 1.41 -3.76 7.12
C LEU A 103 0.17 -3.29 7.87
N VAL A 104 -0.86 -4.12 7.98
CA VAL A 104 -2.09 -3.81 8.75
C VAL A 104 -1.72 -3.51 10.20
N LYS A 105 -0.87 -4.34 10.82
CA LYS A 105 -0.43 -4.14 12.21
C LYS A 105 0.34 -2.84 12.42
N GLU A 106 1.20 -2.45 11.49
CA GLU A 106 1.94 -1.19 11.58
C GLU A 106 1.01 0.01 11.35
N TYR A 107 0.09 -0.07 10.39
CA TYR A 107 -0.88 0.99 10.11
C TYR A 107 -1.86 1.17 11.29
N ALA A 108 -2.17 0.10 12.02
CA ALA A 108 -3.02 0.14 13.22
C ALA A 108 -2.41 0.93 14.39
N LYS A 109 -1.11 1.26 14.33
CA LYS A 109 -0.49 2.18 15.31
C LYS A 109 -0.84 3.64 15.06
N VAL A 110 -1.32 3.96 13.86
CA VAL A 110 -1.62 5.33 13.40
C VAL A 110 -3.11 5.52 13.14
N LEU A 111 -3.75 4.48 12.61
CA LEU A 111 -5.15 4.46 12.22
C LEU A 111 -6.01 3.82 13.31
N ASN A 112 -7.19 4.40 13.57
CA ASN A 112 -8.20 3.74 14.38
C ASN A 112 -8.91 2.61 13.59
N GLN A 113 -9.71 1.80 14.26
CA GLN A 113 -10.37 0.64 13.64
C GLN A 113 -11.22 1.00 12.42
N LYS A 114 -12.02 2.08 12.49
CA LYS A 114 -12.87 2.52 11.37
C LYS A 114 -12.04 3.03 10.19
N GLU A 115 -10.93 3.71 10.47
CA GLU A 115 -9.98 4.16 9.46
C GLU A 115 -9.30 2.97 8.78
N LEU A 116 -8.86 1.95 9.55
CA LEU A 116 -8.27 0.72 9.01
C LEU A 116 -9.24 -0.02 8.09
N GLU A 117 -10.47 -0.23 8.54
CA GLU A 117 -11.52 -0.92 7.77
C GLU A 117 -11.87 -0.15 6.51
N SER A 118 -11.85 1.19 6.55
CA SER A 118 -12.08 2.01 5.35
C SER A 118 -10.86 2.00 4.40
N PHE A 119 -9.65 1.84 4.92
CA PHE A 119 -8.41 1.87 4.13
C PHE A 119 -8.11 0.53 3.46
N PHE A 120 -8.17 -0.58 4.21
CA PHE A 120 -7.87 -1.93 3.73
C PHE A 120 -9.12 -2.75 3.38
N GLY A 121 -10.29 -2.37 3.89
CA GLY A 121 -11.49 -3.21 3.83
C GLY A 121 -11.64 -4.08 5.09
N PRO A 122 -12.88 -4.38 5.51
CA PRO A 122 -13.14 -5.07 6.78
C PRO A 122 -12.58 -6.51 6.81
N GLU A 123 -12.59 -7.20 5.67
CA GLU A 123 -12.06 -8.57 5.57
C GLU A 123 -10.54 -8.61 5.66
N GLU A 124 -9.82 -7.67 5.05
CA GLU A 124 -8.36 -7.60 5.11
C GLU A 124 -7.83 -7.23 6.50
N VAL A 125 -8.60 -6.44 7.26
CA VAL A 125 -8.24 -6.10 8.64
C VAL A 125 -8.41 -7.32 9.56
N ARG A 126 -9.43 -8.14 9.34
CA ARG A 126 -9.70 -9.36 10.13
C ARG A 126 -8.79 -10.51 9.75
N SER A 127 -8.54 -10.67 8.46
CA SER A 127 -7.77 -11.77 7.86
C SER A 127 -6.85 -11.20 6.78
N PRO A 128 -5.69 -10.62 7.15
CA PRO A 128 -4.76 -10.05 6.18
C PRO A 128 -4.17 -11.16 5.32
N ALA A 129 -4.75 -11.34 4.14
CA ALA A 129 -4.31 -12.24 3.10
C ALA A 129 -4.10 -11.43 1.83
N LEU A 130 -2.92 -11.57 1.20
CA LEU A 130 -2.79 -11.08 -0.16
C LEU A 130 -3.62 -11.99 -1.07
N PRO A 131 -4.33 -11.44 -2.08
CA PRO A 131 -4.87 -12.25 -3.16
C PRO A 131 -3.71 -12.78 -4.00
N ILE A 132 -3.03 -13.82 -3.50
CA ILE A 132 -2.09 -14.59 -4.30
C ILE A 132 -2.97 -15.58 -5.07
N ASP A 133 -3.20 -15.27 -6.33
CA ASP A 133 -3.77 -16.23 -7.25
C ASP A 133 -2.74 -17.34 -7.50
N LEU A 134 -2.80 -18.39 -6.67
CA LEU A 134 -1.91 -19.55 -6.73
C LEU A 134 -2.07 -20.36 -8.04
N GLU A 135 -3.12 -20.09 -8.83
CA GLU A 135 -3.35 -20.71 -10.14
C GLU A 135 -2.27 -20.31 -11.16
N HIS A 136 -1.68 -19.11 -11.05
CA HIS A 136 -0.67 -18.62 -12.00
C HIS A 136 0.75 -19.17 -11.77
N LEU A 137 0.99 -19.91 -10.69
CA LEU A 137 2.30 -20.52 -10.36
C LEU A 137 2.41 -22.00 -10.76
N LYS A 138 1.42 -22.54 -11.48
CA LYS A 138 1.34 -23.96 -11.89
C LYS A 138 1.78 -24.25 -13.33
N LYS A 139 2.41 -23.32 -14.04
CA LYS A 139 3.02 -23.62 -15.35
C LYS A 139 4.53 -23.75 -15.27
#